data_AF-A0A918ENJ9-F1
#
_entry.id   AF-A0A918ENJ9-F1
#
_cell.length_a   1.000
_cell.length_b   1.000
_cell.length_c   1.000
_cell.angle_alpha   90.00
_cell.angle_beta   90.00
_cell.angle_gamma   90.00
#
_symmetry.space_group_name_H-M   'P 1'
#
loop_
_entity.id
_entity.type
_entity.pdbx_description
1 polymer ?
#
loop_
_entity_poly.entity_id
_entity_poly.type
_entity_poly.pdbx_seq_one_letter_code
_entity_poly.pdbx_strand_id
1 'polypeptide(L)'
;MTRMTHPYARRHTAAGGALAAAALLALLAPTAEAADPLPAAATPRDAAAAPATLDTLARFFASPGAAPAAPAAATAAARPRVEGPAVPVRVLSPDFVAGRPGAAVARVEFHAARAVAGDGRTASVWTARRGGGWRVVNIATGDDEVRYAEQGARRLPGGTVFREPQIDAWYVVRGRTVLPLDEDAVRAVGADGTTLAAYRDRVKAAYGDKLPGSAYARGGRAGGYGPGPAPAAQAAPAGTADAASLTDATGPGGATATTAAGAVAGTALLATALTALRARSRRRAPGAA
;
A
#
# COMPACT_ATOMS: atom_id res chain seq x y z
N MET A 1 2.86 -9.64 -72.96
CA MET A 1 2.18 -9.71 -74.28
C MET A 1 0.87 -10.47 -74.07
N THR A 2 -0.27 -9.77 -73.98
CA THR A 2 -1.26 -9.62 -75.07
C THR A 2 -2.16 -10.87 -75.14
N ARG A 3 -3.49 -10.89 -75.01
CA ARG A 3 -4.60 -9.91 -74.90
C ARG A 3 -5.87 -10.73 -74.55
N MET A 4 -6.81 -10.20 -73.75
CA MET A 4 -8.18 -9.77 -74.17
C MET A 4 -9.13 -10.97 -74.48
N THR A 5 -10.33 -11.13 -73.91
CA THR A 5 -11.48 -10.20 -73.90
C THR A 5 -12.57 -10.70 -72.93
N HIS A 6 -13.10 -9.80 -72.08
CA HIS A 6 -14.54 -9.74 -71.71
C HIS A 6 -15.36 -9.32 -72.95
N PRO A 7 -16.69 -9.56 -73.10
CA PRO A 7 -17.71 -9.37 -72.03
C PRO A 7 -18.97 -10.26 -72.15
N TYR A 8 -19.87 -10.22 -71.16
CA TYR A 8 -21.24 -9.73 -71.35
C TYR A 8 -21.92 -9.50 -70.01
N ALA A 9 -22.46 -8.30 -69.86
CA ALA A 9 -23.18 -7.81 -68.70
C ALA A 9 -24.68 -8.12 -68.78
N ARG A 10 -25.33 -8.21 -67.61
CA ARG A 10 -26.66 -7.67 -67.25
C ARG A 10 -26.84 -7.96 -65.75
N ARG A 11 -26.72 -6.98 -64.84
CA ARG A 11 -27.78 -6.07 -64.32
C ARG A 11 -29.08 -6.87 -64.03
N HIS A 12 -29.61 -6.93 -62.81
CA HIS A 12 -30.14 -5.81 -62.01
C HIS A 12 -30.38 -6.21 -60.53
N THR A 13 -29.86 -5.38 -59.62
CA THR A 13 -30.48 -4.78 -58.41
C THR A 13 -31.78 -5.36 -57.82
N ALA A 14 -31.72 -5.73 -56.53
CA ALA A 14 -32.69 -5.40 -55.46
C ALA A 14 -32.00 -5.71 -54.10
N ALA A 15 -31.53 -4.73 -53.33
CA ALA A 15 -32.25 -3.79 -52.47
C ALA A 15 -33.00 -4.47 -51.30
N GLY A 16 -32.46 -4.25 -50.09
CA GLY A 16 -33.26 -4.10 -48.87
C GLY A 16 -33.50 -5.36 -48.04
N GLY A 17 -32.98 -5.37 -46.80
CA GLY A 17 -33.59 -6.14 -45.71
C GLY A 17 -32.63 -7.00 -44.88
N ALA A 18 -31.74 -6.39 -44.09
CA ALA A 18 -31.15 -7.06 -42.93
C ALA A 18 -30.67 -6.05 -41.86
N LEU A 19 -31.50 -5.06 -41.53
CA LEU A 19 -31.36 -4.21 -40.35
C LEU A 19 -32.50 -4.53 -39.38
N ALA A 20 -32.57 -5.78 -38.90
CA ALA A 20 -33.56 -6.20 -37.90
C ALA A 20 -33.14 -7.47 -37.14
N ALA A 21 -31.85 -7.61 -36.78
CA ALA A 21 -31.37 -8.74 -35.97
C ALA A 21 -30.35 -8.33 -34.89
N ALA A 22 -30.43 -7.10 -34.37
CA ALA A 22 -29.59 -6.62 -33.27
C ALA A 22 -30.39 -6.19 -32.02
N ALA A 23 -31.72 -6.34 -32.02
CA ALA A 23 -32.58 -5.76 -30.98
C ALA A 23 -33.14 -6.78 -29.96
N LEU A 24 -32.76 -8.06 -30.00
CA LEU A 24 -33.36 -9.09 -29.14
C LEU A 24 -32.35 -9.96 -28.35
N LEU A 25 -31.21 -9.39 -27.96
CA LEU A 25 -30.26 -10.01 -27.02
C LEU A 25 -29.98 -9.15 -25.78
N ALA A 26 -30.70 -8.05 -25.59
CA ALA A 26 -30.51 -7.13 -24.47
C ALA A 26 -31.37 -7.44 -23.23
N LEU A 27 -32.18 -8.51 -23.22
CA LEU A 27 -33.14 -8.80 -22.12
C LEU A 27 -32.68 -9.82 -21.07
N LEU A 28 -31.41 -10.23 -21.06
CA LEU A 28 -30.89 -11.18 -20.08
C LEU A 28 -29.62 -10.72 -19.36
N ALA A 29 -29.27 -9.42 -19.44
CA ALA A 29 -28.25 -8.88 -18.56
C ALA A 29 -28.83 -8.89 -17.13
N PRO A 30 -28.27 -9.66 -16.17
CA PRO A 30 -28.68 -9.52 -14.78
C PRO A 30 -28.41 -8.07 -14.39
N THR A 31 -29.46 -7.36 -14.02
CA THR A 31 -29.32 -6.09 -13.31
C THR A 31 -28.49 -6.39 -12.07
N ALA A 32 -27.24 -5.93 -12.06
CA ALA A 32 -26.45 -5.91 -10.84
C ALA A 32 -27.18 -4.95 -9.89
N GLU A 33 -28.03 -5.52 -9.03
CA GLU A 33 -28.55 -4.81 -7.87
C GLU A 33 -27.32 -4.24 -7.15
N ALA A 34 -27.30 -2.92 -7.00
CA ALA A 34 -26.37 -2.30 -6.08
C ALA A 34 -26.70 -2.88 -4.71
N ALA A 35 -25.93 -3.89 -4.29
CA ALA A 35 -26.08 -4.50 -2.97
C ALA A 35 -26.16 -3.36 -1.96
N ASP A 36 -27.20 -3.35 -1.13
CA ASP A 36 -27.33 -2.40 -0.04
C ASP A 36 -25.97 -2.28 0.66
N PRO A 37 -25.48 -1.05 0.91
CA PRO A 37 -24.18 -0.87 1.52
C PRO A 37 -24.18 -1.66 2.83
N LEU A 38 -23.38 -2.74 2.85
CA LEU A 38 -23.36 -3.67 3.98
C LEU A 38 -23.24 -2.87 5.27
N PRO A 39 -24.07 -3.15 6.29
CA PRO A 39 -24.08 -2.39 7.52
C PRO A 39 -22.66 -2.26 8.06
N ALA A 40 -22.33 -1.05 8.53
CA ALA A 40 -21.01 -0.78 9.05
C ALA A 40 -20.76 -1.66 10.28
N ALA A 41 -19.69 -2.46 10.25
CA ALA A 41 -19.40 -3.40 11.33
C ALA A 41 -19.16 -2.64 12.65
N ALA A 42 -19.72 -3.17 13.74
CA ALA A 42 -19.67 -2.53 15.06
C ALA A 42 -18.26 -2.60 15.68
N THR A 43 -17.55 -3.73 15.48
CA THR A 43 -16.18 -3.92 15.95
C THR A 43 -15.21 -4.23 14.80
N PRO A 44 -13.89 -4.03 15.02
CA PRO A 44 -12.88 -4.43 14.05
C PRO A 44 -12.91 -5.94 13.75
N ARG A 45 -13.18 -6.76 14.76
CA ARG A 45 -13.28 -8.22 14.60
C ARG A 45 -14.48 -8.61 13.74
N ASP A 46 -15.63 -7.97 13.92
CA ASP A 46 -16.82 -8.24 13.11
C ASP A 46 -16.57 -7.91 11.63
N ALA A 47 -15.87 -6.82 11.34
CA ALA A 47 -15.46 -6.49 9.98
C ALA A 47 -14.54 -7.57 9.39
N ALA A 48 -13.57 -8.04 10.17
CA ALA A 48 -12.64 -9.09 9.73
C ALA A 48 -13.33 -10.45 9.53
N ALA A 49 -14.33 -10.76 10.35
CA ALA A 49 -15.05 -12.04 10.32
C ALA A 49 -16.29 -12.03 9.42
N ALA A 50 -16.61 -10.90 8.76
CA ALA A 50 -17.76 -10.79 7.88
C ALA A 50 -17.69 -11.81 6.72
N PRO A 51 -18.81 -12.37 6.26
CA PRO A 51 -18.83 -13.41 5.22
C PRO A 51 -18.04 -13.04 3.94
N ALA A 52 -18.22 -11.82 3.44
CA ALA A 52 -17.49 -11.32 2.27
C ALA A 52 -15.97 -11.24 2.49
N THR A 53 -15.53 -10.95 3.72
CA THR A 53 -14.11 -10.98 4.09
C THR A 53 -13.58 -12.41 4.10
N LEU A 54 -14.35 -13.38 4.62
CA LEU A 54 -13.96 -14.80 4.60
C LEU A 54 -13.87 -15.35 3.17
N ASP A 55 -14.77 -14.97 2.27
CA ASP A 55 -14.68 -15.34 0.86
C ASP A 55 -13.45 -14.74 0.18
N THR A 56 -13.08 -13.51 0.55
CA THR A 56 -11.85 -12.86 0.08
C THR A 56 -10.60 -13.58 0.62
N LEU A 57 -10.60 -13.97 1.89
CA LEU A 57 -9.54 -14.76 2.49
C LEU A 57 -9.38 -16.13 1.81
N ALA A 58 -10.48 -16.78 1.42
CA ALA A 58 -10.41 -18.06 0.71
C ALA A 58 -9.65 -17.92 -0.61
N ARG A 59 -9.93 -16.86 -1.39
CA ARG A 59 -9.17 -16.53 -2.61
C ARG A 59 -7.72 -16.14 -2.33
N PHE A 60 -7.49 -15.37 -1.27
CA PHE A 60 -6.14 -14.97 -0.84
C PHE A 60 -5.27 -16.20 -0.53
N PHE A 61 -5.79 -17.15 0.23
CA PHE A 61 -5.06 -18.38 0.56
C PHE A 61 -4.94 -19.35 -0.62
N ALA A 62 -5.86 -19.32 -1.59
CA ALA A 62 -5.70 -20.10 -2.83
C ALA A 62 -4.60 -19.55 -3.75
N SER A 63 -4.14 -18.31 -3.53
CA SER A 63 -3.15 -17.65 -4.38
C SER A 63 -1.72 -18.13 -4.06
N PRO A 64 -0.84 -18.32 -5.07
CA PRO A 64 0.52 -18.85 -4.89
C PRO A 64 1.48 -17.93 -4.11
N GLY A 65 1.06 -16.70 -3.77
CA GLY A 65 1.81 -15.75 -2.94
C GLY A 65 1.64 -15.93 -1.43
N ALA A 66 0.74 -16.81 -0.97
CA ALA A 66 0.58 -17.10 0.45
C ALA A 66 1.72 -18.00 0.96
N ALA A 67 2.41 -17.57 2.02
CA ALA A 67 3.55 -18.28 2.60
C ALA A 67 3.21 -19.75 2.94
N PRO A 68 4.17 -20.69 2.81
CA PRO A 68 3.91 -22.11 3.03
C PRO A 68 3.44 -22.41 4.46
N ALA A 69 2.59 -23.42 4.59
CA ALA A 69 2.05 -23.88 5.87
C ALA A 69 3.14 -24.34 6.85
N ALA A 70 2.90 -24.16 8.15
CA ALA A 70 3.65 -24.86 9.19
C ALA A 70 3.30 -26.37 9.16
N PRO A 71 4.23 -27.27 9.57
CA PRO A 71 3.99 -28.71 9.51
C PRO A 71 3.05 -29.17 10.64
N ALA A 72 1.75 -28.92 10.52
CA ALA A 72 0.69 -29.61 11.25
C ALA A 72 -0.69 -29.36 10.61
N ALA A 73 -1.38 -30.47 10.30
CA ALA A 73 -2.81 -30.57 9.96
C ALA A 73 -3.28 -29.87 8.66
N ALA A 74 -2.94 -30.45 7.51
CA ALA A 74 -3.68 -30.18 6.28
C ALA A 74 -5.02 -30.93 6.32
N THR A 75 -6.09 -30.30 6.80
CA THR A 75 -7.45 -30.70 6.40
C THR A 75 -7.82 -29.84 5.20
N ALA A 76 -7.69 -30.43 4.00
CA ALA A 76 -8.15 -29.79 2.78
C ALA A 76 -9.64 -29.40 2.91
N ALA A 77 -9.98 -28.21 2.43
CA ALA A 77 -11.34 -27.64 2.30
C ALA A 77 -11.98 -26.91 3.51
N ALA A 78 -11.31 -26.71 4.64
CA ALA A 78 -11.89 -25.85 5.68
C ALA A 78 -11.87 -24.36 5.27
N ARG A 79 -13.04 -23.69 5.33
CA ARG A 79 -13.14 -22.24 5.12
C ARG A 79 -12.21 -21.51 6.10
N PRO A 80 -11.52 -20.44 5.67
CA PRO A 80 -10.69 -19.66 6.58
C PRO A 80 -11.55 -19.06 7.69
N ARG A 81 -10.93 -18.90 8.86
CA ARG A 81 -11.58 -18.36 10.08
C ARG A 81 -10.75 -17.26 10.68
N VAL A 82 -11.38 -16.34 11.41
CA VAL A 82 -10.69 -15.31 12.19
C VAL A 82 -10.59 -15.78 13.65
N GLU A 83 -9.40 -15.77 14.21
CA GLU A 83 -9.10 -16.20 15.58
C GLU A 83 -8.80 -15.02 16.52
N GLY A 84 -9.19 -15.15 17.79
CA GLY A 84 -8.85 -14.18 18.84
C GLY A 84 -9.40 -12.75 18.67
N PRO A 85 -9.16 -11.82 19.59
CA PRO A 85 -9.55 -10.43 19.39
C PRO A 85 -8.76 -9.76 18.26
N ALA A 86 -9.34 -8.74 17.62
CA ALA A 86 -8.56 -7.82 16.80
C ALA A 86 -7.72 -6.91 17.70
N VAL A 87 -6.43 -6.80 17.43
CA VAL A 87 -5.50 -6.00 18.25
C VAL A 87 -5.26 -4.61 17.62
N PRO A 88 -5.18 -3.55 18.43
CA PRO A 88 -4.79 -2.23 17.95
C PRO A 88 -3.32 -2.23 17.52
N VAL A 89 -3.06 -1.88 16.26
CA VAL A 89 -1.72 -1.71 15.70
C VAL A 89 -1.33 -0.25 15.84
N ARG A 90 -0.23 -0.03 16.56
CA ARG A 90 0.26 1.31 16.85
C ARG A 90 1.57 1.56 16.13
N VAL A 91 1.71 2.76 15.59
CA VAL A 91 2.94 3.19 14.92
C VAL A 91 3.53 4.40 15.61
N LEU A 92 4.87 4.49 15.55
CA LEU A 92 5.66 5.60 16.07
C LEU A 92 5.00 6.95 15.75
N SER A 93 4.80 7.75 16.79
CA SER A 93 4.12 9.05 16.70
C SER A 93 5.05 10.13 16.17
N PRO A 94 4.69 10.86 15.09
CA PRO A 94 5.41 12.04 14.63
C PRO A 94 5.63 13.08 15.74
N ASP A 95 4.67 13.23 16.64
CA ASP A 95 4.74 14.20 17.74
C ASP A 95 5.80 13.80 18.76
N PHE A 96 5.93 12.50 19.03
CA PHE A 96 6.99 11.95 19.88
C PHE A 96 8.36 12.12 19.22
N VAL A 97 8.46 11.85 17.91
CA VAL A 97 9.67 12.08 17.11
C VAL A 97 10.06 13.57 17.11
N ALA A 98 9.08 14.47 17.01
CA ALA A 98 9.30 15.92 17.09
C ALA A 98 9.75 16.37 18.49
N GLY A 99 9.61 15.52 19.51
CA GLY A 99 9.93 15.84 20.89
C GLY A 99 8.88 16.74 21.57
N ARG A 100 7.62 16.70 21.14
CA ARG A 100 6.54 17.46 21.79
C ARG A 100 6.36 16.98 23.25
N PRO A 101 6.28 17.89 24.23
CA PRO A 101 6.01 17.52 25.62
C PRO A 101 4.71 16.72 25.74
N GLY A 102 4.75 15.61 26.49
CA GLY A 102 3.57 14.76 26.72
C GLY A 102 3.11 13.93 25.51
N ALA A 103 3.81 13.98 24.37
CA ALA A 103 3.42 13.19 23.21
C ALA A 103 3.50 11.69 23.50
N ALA A 104 2.43 10.96 23.17
CA ALA A 104 2.41 9.51 23.22
C ALA A 104 3.44 8.94 22.23
N VAL A 105 4.19 7.92 22.67
CA VAL A 105 5.19 7.22 21.85
C VAL A 105 4.65 6.69 20.52
N ALA A 106 3.40 6.23 20.52
CA ALA A 106 2.75 5.66 19.36
C ALA A 106 1.26 6.00 19.33
N ARG A 107 0.69 6.01 18.11
CA ARG A 107 -0.76 6.19 17.88
C ARG A 107 -1.32 4.97 17.18
N VAL A 108 -2.60 4.67 17.40
CA VAL A 108 -3.28 3.60 16.67
C VAL A 108 -3.41 4.01 15.20
N GLU A 109 -2.99 3.14 14.29
CA GLU A 109 -3.14 3.34 12.85
C GLU A 109 -4.31 2.51 12.29
N PHE A 110 -4.41 1.26 12.71
CA PHE A 110 -5.48 0.32 12.35
C PHE A 110 -5.60 -0.77 13.42
N HIS A 111 -6.53 -1.70 13.25
CA HIS A 111 -6.63 -2.93 14.04
C HIS A 111 -6.35 -4.13 13.14
N ALA A 112 -5.67 -5.14 13.67
CA ALA A 112 -5.34 -6.37 12.95
C ALA A 112 -5.99 -7.58 13.61
N ALA A 113 -6.60 -8.45 12.82
CA ALA A 113 -7.10 -9.75 13.28
C ALA A 113 -6.36 -10.89 12.57
N ARG A 114 -6.08 -11.97 13.30
CA ARG A 114 -5.46 -13.18 12.75
C ARG A 114 -6.51 -14.00 12.02
N ALA A 115 -6.30 -14.26 10.74
CA ALA A 115 -7.06 -15.23 9.96
C ALA A 115 -6.21 -16.48 9.72
N VAL A 116 -6.83 -17.65 9.76
CA VAL A 116 -6.17 -18.96 9.65
C VAL A 116 -6.89 -19.81 8.59
N ALA A 117 -6.13 -20.33 7.64
CA ALA A 117 -6.60 -21.25 6.62
C ALA A 117 -6.74 -22.69 7.16
N GLY A 118 -7.40 -23.57 6.40
CA GLY A 118 -7.53 -25.00 6.76
C GLY A 118 -6.21 -25.76 6.83
N ASP A 119 -5.15 -25.24 6.20
CA ASP A 119 -3.78 -25.79 6.22
C ASP A 119 -2.86 -25.08 7.22
N GLY A 120 -3.40 -24.22 8.08
CA GLY A 120 -2.64 -23.52 9.12
C GLY A 120 -1.87 -22.28 8.66
N ARG A 121 -1.92 -21.92 7.36
CA ARG A 121 -1.38 -20.62 6.92
C ARG A 121 -2.14 -19.48 7.56
N THR A 122 -1.40 -18.41 7.90
CA THR A 122 -1.98 -17.23 8.56
C THR A 122 -2.00 -16.01 7.62
N ALA A 123 -2.98 -15.16 7.85
CA ALA A 123 -3.11 -13.84 7.24
C ALA A 123 -3.53 -12.81 8.30
N SER A 124 -3.15 -11.56 8.09
CA SER A 124 -3.48 -10.43 8.93
C SER A 124 -4.54 -9.60 8.22
N VAL A 125 -5.71 -9.47 8.84
CA VAL A 125 -6.83 -8.68 8.30
C VAL A 125 -6.82 -7.33 9.00
N TRP A 126 -6.50 -6.28 8.26
CA TRP A 126 -6.42 -4.93 8.80
C TRP A 126 -7.74 -4.20 8.63
N THR A 127 -8.15 -3.50 9.67
CA THR A 127 -9.43 -2.81 9.75
C THR A 127 -9.27 -1.40 10.31
N ALA A 128 -10.03 -0.46 9.76
CA ALA A 128 -10.04 0.92 10.20
C ALA A 128 -11.46 1.49 10.18
N ARG A 129 -11.69 2.57 10.93
CA ARG A 129 -12.97 3.28 10.88
C ARG A 129 -13.11 4.04 9.55
N ARG A 130 -14.20 3.78 8.81
CA ARG A 130 -14.59 4.43 7.57
C ARG A 130 -16.11 4.61 7.56
N GLY A 131 -16.60 5.80 7.21
CA GLY A 131 -18.03 6.05 7.04
C GLY A 131 -18.90 5.57 8.21
N GLY A 132 -18.51 5.89 9.44
CA GLY A 132 -19.30 5.57 10.65
C GLY A 132 -19.01 4.21 11.31
N GLY A 133 -18.35 3.25 10.65
CA GLY A 133 -18.03 1.95 11.27
C GLY A 133 -16.73 1.32 10.80
N TRP A 134 -16.50 0.07 11.19
CA TRP A 134 -15.26 -0.64 10.86
C TRP A 134 -15.34 -1.27 9.47
N ARG A 135 -14.25 -1.12 8.72
CA ARG A 135 -14.09 -1.72 7.38
C ARG A 135 -12.72 -2.37 7.27
N VAL A 136 -12.66 -3.48 6.55
CA VAL A 136 -11.39 -4.08 6.12
C VAL A 136 -10.72 -3.14 5.14
N VAL A 137 -9.43 -2.87 5.35
CA VAL A 137 -8.62 -1.98 4.51
C VAL A 137 -7.42 -2.69 3.89
N ASN A 138 -7.02 -3.84 4.41
CA ASN A 138 -5.94 -4.65 3.85
C ASN A 138 -6.02 -6.10 4.33
N ILE A 139 -5.45 -7.02 3.55
CA ILE A 139 -5.14 -8.40 3.95
C ILE A 139 -3.67 -8.67 3.59
N ALA A 140 -2.87 -9.06 4.57
CA ALA A 140 -1.45 -9.36 4.39
C ALA A 140 -1.15 -10.81 4.80
N THR A 141 -0.08 -11.38 4.24
CA THR A 141 0.41 -12.71 4.65
C THR A 141 1.01 -12.66 6.04
N GLY A 142 0.84 -13.73 6.83
CA GLY A 142 1.36 -13.81 8.19
C GLY A 142 0.41 -13.18 9.21
N ASP A 143 0.87 -13.05 10.45
CA ASP A 143 0.07 -12.59 11.59
C ASP A 143 0.90 -11.77 12.59
N ASP A 144 1.95 -11.13 12.08
CA ASP A 144 2.97 -10.44 12.87
C ASP A 144 2.38 -9.47 13.90
N GLU A 145 1.33 -8.72 13.54
CA GLU A 145 0.71 -7.76 14.45
C GLU A 145 0.13 -8.43 15.70
N VAL A 146 -0.54 -9.57 15.54
CA VAL A 146 -1.11 -10.33 16.66
C VAL A 146 0.01 -11.05 17.42
N ARG A 147 0.97 -11.65 16.71
CA ARG A 147 2.12 -12.34 17.32
C ARG A 147 2.94 -11.40 18.21
N TYR A 148 3.25 -10.19 17.74
CA TYR A 148 4.02 -9.21 18.50
C TYR A 148 3.20 -8.57 19.62
N ALA A 149 1.88 -8.40 19.45
CA ALA A 149 1.00 -8.00 20.56
C ALA A 149 1.04 -9.03 21.70
N GLU A 150 0.89 -10.31 21.38
CA GLU A 150 0.98 -11.42 22.34
C GLU A 150 2.36 -11.52 22.98
N GLN A 151 3.43 -11.40 22.19
CA GLN A 151 4.80 -11.42 22.69
C GLN A 151 5.09 -10.24 23.63
N GLY A 152 4.65 -9.03 23.28
CA GLY A 152 4.81 -7.85 24.12
C GLY A 152 4.05 -7.97 25.43
N ALA A 153 2.83 -8.52 25.41
CA ALA A 153 2.07 -8.81 26.63
C ALA A 153 2.79 -9.79 27.56
N ARG A 154 3.50 -10.79 27.01
CA ARG A 154 4.34 -11.72 27.79
C ARG A 154 5.63 -11.07 28.29
N ARG A 155 6.32 -10.32 27.43
CA ARG A 155 7.66 -9.77 27.73
C ARG A 155 7.60 -8.57 28.67
N LEU A 156 6.55 -7.76 28.58
CA LEU A 156 6.34 -6.59 29.42
C LEU A 156 4.84 -6.39 29.70
N PRO A 157 4.26 -7.13 30.67
CA PRO A 157 2.84 -7.08 30.96
C PRO A 157 2.32 -5.66 31.23
N GLY A 158 1.19 -5.31 30.61
CA GLY A 158 0.61 -3.97 30.66
C GLY A 158 1.35 -2.92 29.80
N GLY A 159 2.34 -3.35 29.01
CA GLY A 159 3.04 -2.49 28.06
C GLY A 159 2.22 -2.20 26.80
N THR A 160 2.61 -1.13 26.12
CA THR A 160 2.07 -0.77 24.80
C THR A 160 2.99 -1.30 23.71
N VAL A 161 2.49 -2.16 22.84
CA VAL A 161 3.21 -2.62 21.65
C VAL A 161 3.05 -1.61 20.53
N PHE A 162 4.15 -1.32 19.82
CA PHE A 162 4.14 -0.43 18.66
C PHE A 162 5.23 -0.79 17.64
N ARG A 163 5.01 -0.36 16.40
CA ARG A 163 5.92 -0.53 15.27
C ARG A 163 6.61 0.79 14.91
N GLU A 164 7.85 0.69 14.47
CA GLU A 164 8.60 1.73 13.77
C GLU A 164 8.72 1.36 12.30
N PRO A 165 7.79 1.85 11.44
CA PRO A 165 7.69 1.40 10.05
C PRO A 165 8.99 1.54 9.24
N GLN A 166 9.79 2.57 9.52
CA GLN A 166 10.98 2.93 8.75
C GLN A 166 12.06 1.85 8.76
N ILE A 167 12.11 1.02 9.80
CA ILE A 167 13.09 -0.07 9.94
C ILE A 167 12.41 -1.42 10.19
N ASP A 168 11.09 -1.50 9.98
CA ASP A 168 10.26 -2.68 10.24
C ASP A 168 10.40 -3.26 11.67
N ALA A 169 10.68 -2.42 12.66
CA ALA A 169 10.97 -2.86 14.02
C ALA A 169 9.74 -2.84 14.93
N TRP A 170 9.60 -3.85 15.77
CA TRP A 170 8.55 -3.97 16.78
C TRP A 170 9.09 -3.83 18.21
N TYR A 171 8.38 -3.06 19.03
CA TYR A 171 8.77 -2.78 20.42
C TYR A 171 7.59 -2.93 21.37
N VAL A 172 7.89 -3.13 22.66
CA VAL A 172 6.95 -2.92 23.76
C VAL A 172 7.51 -1.89 24.74
N VAL A 173 6.66 -0.95 25.17
CA VAL A 173 7.04 0.11 26.11
C VAL A 173 6.14 0.11 27.35
N ARG A 174 6.75 0.27 28.52
CA ARG A 174 6.05 0.51 29.78
C ARG A 174 6.89 1.42 30.68
N GLY A 175 6.29 2.48 31.17
CA GLY A 175 7.00 3.48 31.97
C GLY A 175 8.20 4.04 31.21
N ARG A 176 9.40 3.82 31.74
CA ARG A 176 10.66 4.33 31.14
C ARG A 176 11.40 3.30 30.29
N THR A 177 10.86 2.09 30.12
CA THR A 177 11.56 0.98 29.47
C THR A 177 10.96 0.68 28.11
N VAL A 178 11.81 0.55 27.09
CA VAL A 178 11.46 0.11 25.74
C VAL A 178 12.24 -1.17 25.45
N LEU A 179 11.53 -2.28 25.19
CA LEU A 179 12.12 -3.57 24.86
C LEU A 179 11.89 -3.91 23.38
N PRO A 180 12.87 -4.51 22.68
CA PRO A 180 12.68 -4.99 21.32
C PRO A 180 11.80 -6.24 21.30
N LEU A 181 11.09 -6.49 20.20
CA LEU A 181 10.31 -7.71 20.00
C LEU A 181 10.80 -8.53 18.79
N ASP A 182 11.58 -7.92 17.91
CA ASP A 182 12.18 -8.55 16.73
C ASP A 182 13.66 -8.20 16.54
N GLU A 183 14.28 -8.79 15.53
CA GLU A 183 15.70 -8.61 15.22
C GLU A 183 16.03 -7.17 14.81
N ASP A 184 15.12 -6.48 14.12
CA ASP A 184 15.32 -5.11 13.68
C ASP A 184 15.29 -4.12 14.86
N ALA A 185 14.41 -4.35 15.83
CA ALA A 185 14.41 -3.65 17.10
C ALA A 185 15.67 -3.95 17.92
N VAL A 186 16.11 -5.22 17.98
CA VAL A 186 17.35 -5.59 18.68
C VAL A 186 18.55 -4.86 18.06
N ARG A 187 18.63 -4.78 16.73
CA ARG A 187 19.70 -4.02 16.05
C ARG A 187 19.63 -2.52 16.37
N ALA A 188 18.44 -1.97 16.56
CA ALA A 188 18.22 -0.56 16.80
C ALA A 188 18.51 -0.12 18.25
N VAL A 189 18.21 -0.96 19.26
CA VAL A 189 18.27 -0.57 20.68
C VAL A 189 19.05 -1.53 21.58
N GLY A 190 19.59 -2.63 21.04
CA GLY A 190 20.22 -3.69 21.81
C GLY A 190 19.23 -4.74 22.36
N ALA A 191 19.73 -5.94 22.66
CA ALA A 191 18.89 -7.07 23.11
C ALA A 191 18.18 -6.82 24.45
N ASP A 192 18.83 -6.05 25.33
CA ASP A 192 18.31 -5.63 26.63
C ASP A 192 17.34 -4.45 26.54
N GLY A 193 17.18 -3.87 25.36
CA GLY A 193 16.36 -2.68 25.15
C GLY A 193 17.04 -1.39 25.60
N THR A 194 16.22 -0.36 25.79
CA THR A 194 16.71 0.99 26.12
C THR A 194 15.71 1.76 26.98
N THR A 195 16.08 2.96 27.40
CA THR A 195 15.16 3.87 28.08
C THR A 195 14.29 4.61 27.08
N LEU A 196 13.09 5.03 27.49
CA LEU A 196 12.19 5.82 26.64
C LEU A 196 12.83 7.15 26.19
N ALA A 197 13.66 7.75 27.04
CA ALA A 197 14.38 8.97 26.70
C ALA A 197 15.43 8.72 25.61
N ALA A 198 16.28 7.70 25.78
CA ALA A 198 17.26 7.32 24.76
C ALA A 198 16.60 6.88 23.45
N TYR A 199 15.47 6.16 23.52
CA TYR A 199 14.68 5.82 22.34
C TYR A 199 14.18 7.08 21.62
N ARG A 200 13.64 8.06 22.36
CA ARG A 200 13.19 9.35 21.81
C ARG A 200 14.32 10.09 21.10
N ASP A 201 15.49 10.15 21.73
CA ASP A 201 16.65 10.86 21.17
C ASP A 201 17.11 10.18 19.87
N ARG A 202 17.12 8.84 19.82
CA ARG A 202 17.42 8.07 18.60
C ARG A 202 16.44 8.37 17.47
N VAL A 203 15.12 8.26 17.71
CA VAL A 203 14.13 8.47 16.64
C VAL A 203 14.08 9.93 16.19
N LYS A 204 14.29 10.88 17.11
CA LYS A 204 14.39 12.30 16.78
C LYS A 204 15.61 12.57 15.90
N ALA A 205 16.77 11.98 16.21
CA ALA A 205 17.95 12.09 15.36
C ALA A 205 17.74 11.44 13.99
N ALA A 206 17.04 10.30 13.93
CA ALA A 206 16.83 9.57 12.68
C ALA A 206 15.78 10.20 11.74
N TYR A 207 14.73 10.81 12.30
CA TYR A 207 13.53 11.21 11.56
C TYR A 207 13.04 12.63 11.83
N GLY A 208 13.53 13.33 12.85
CA GLY A 208 13.02 14.65 13.25
C GLY A 208 13.15 15.70 12.14
N ASP A 209 14.18 15.58 11.31
CA ASP A 209 14.41 16.42 10.15
C ASP A 209 13.52 16.05 8.94
N LYS A 210 12.78 14.94 8.97
CA LYS A 210 11.93 14.43 7.87
C LYS A 210 10.43 14.62 8.11
N LEU A 211 10.05 15.21 9.24
CA LEU A 211 8.65 15.45 9.56
C LEU A 211 8.03 16.55 8.69
N PRO A 212 6.69 16.56 8.50
CA PRO A 212 6.00 17.66 7.84
C PRO A 212 6.40 19.01 8.44
N GLY A 213 6.71 19.98 7.58
CA GLY A 213 7.18 21.30 8.00
C GLY A 213 8.67 21.37 8.36
N SER A 214 9.46 20.30 8.18
CA SER A 214 10.92 20.34 8.34
C SER A 214 11.62 21.02 7.15
N ALA A 215 12.92 21.29 7.28
CA ALA A 215 13.74 21.78 6.16
C ALA A 215 13.80 20.77 5.01
N TYR A 216 13.85 19.47 5.31
CA TYR A 216 13.77 18.40 4.32
C TYR A 216 12.45 18.46 3.54
N ALA A 217 11.32 18.67 4.23
CA ALA A 217 10.01 18.81 3.59
C ALA A 217 9.91 20.08 2.75
N ARG A 218 10.41 21.22 3.26
CA ARG A 218 10.46 22.49 2.51
C ARG A 218 11.34 22.42 1.26
N GLY A 219 12.38 21.59 1.26
CA GLY A 219 13.24 21.35 0.11
C GLY A 219 12.63 20.48 -0.99
N GLY A 220 11.34 20.13 -0.92
CA GLY A 220 10.64 19.31 -1.92
C GLY A 220 11.01 17.82 -1.88
N ARG A 221 11.83 17.37 -0.91
CA ARG A 221 12.34 16.00 -0.86
C ARG A 221 11.38 15.00 -0.21
N ALA A 222 10.29 15.48 0.40
CA ALA A 222 9.32 14.67 1.15
C ALA A 222 8.54 13.63 0.32
N GLY A 223 8.76 13.53 -0.99
CA GLY A 223 8.17 12.49 -1.85
C GLY A 223 9.17 11.75 -2.74
N GLY A 224 10.48 11.94 -2.55
CA GLY A 224 11.50 11.39 -3.46
C GLY A 224 11.63 12.12 -4.81
N TYR A 225 10.82 13.16 -5.05
CA TYR A 225 10.82 14.00 -6.26
C TYR A 225 11.19 15.45 -5.96
N GLY A 226 12.22 15.67 -5.14
CA GLY A 226 12.78 17.01 -5.01
C GLY A 226 13.26 17.53 -6.37
N PRO A 227 13.32 18.85 -6.61
CA PRO A 227 13.89 19.38 -7.84
C PRO A 227 15.29 18.78 -7.99
N GLY A 228 15.48 18.00 -9.06
CA GLY A 228 16.80 17.48 -9.40
C GLY A 228 17.79 18.63 -9.60
N PRO A 229 19.10 18.37 -9.49
CA PRO A 229 20.08 19.39 -9.86
C PRO A 229 19.73 19.89 -11.26
N ALA A 230 19.54 21.21 -11.39
CA ALA A 230 19.37 21.84 -12.69
C ALA A 230 20.53 21.35 -13.57
N PRO A 231 20.26 20.90 -14.81
CA PRO A 231 21.34 20.50 -15.69
C PRO A 231 22.33 21.65 -15.75
N ALA A 232 23.58 21.36 -15.39
CA ALA A 232 24.67 22.32 -15.53
C ALA A 232 24.63 22.80 -16.97
N ALA A 233 24.35 24.09 -17.16
CA ALA A 233 24.47 24.72 -18.47
C ALA A 233 25.92 24.48 -18.91
N GLN A 234 26.11 23.56 -19.85
CA GLN A 234 27.37 23.43 -20.55
C GLN A 234 27.62 24.77 -21.21
N ALA A 235 28.62 25.49 -20.69
CA ALA A 235 29.15 26.67 -21.31
C ALA A 235 29.60 26.26 -22.72
N ALA A 236 28.84 26.66 -23.73
CA ALA A 236 29.25 26.56 -25.11
C ALA A 236 30.50 27.44 -25.31
N PRO A 237 31.54 26.97 -26.01
CA PRO A 237 32.72 27.78 -26.28
C PRO A 237 32.35 28.98 -27.15
N ALA A 238 32.88 30.14 -26.78
CA ALA A 238 32.70 31.39 -27.49
C ALA A 238 33.26 31.29 -28.92
N GLY A 239 32.39 31.46 -29.92
CA GLY A 239 32.74 31.66 -31.32
C GLY A 239 32.05 32.92 -31.81
N THR A 240 32.84 33.97 -32.04
CA THR A 240 32.46 35.23 -32.67
C THR A 240 32.30 35.05 -34.18
N ALA A 241 31.15 35.46 -34.75
CA ALA A 241 31.05 36.28 -35.98
C ALA A 241 29.60 36.40 -36.47
N ASP A 242 29.13 37.64 -36.44
CA ASP A 242 28.39 38.42 -37.45
C ASP A 242 27.09 37.97 -38.14
N ALA A 243 26.17 38.96 -38.11
CA ALA A 243 25.21 39.42 -39.12
C ALA A 243 24.28 38.42 -39.84
N ALA A 244 22.98 38.54 -39.57
CA ALA A 244 21.99 39.04 -40.55
C ALA A 244 20.57 39.01 -39.97
N SER A 245 19.88 40.14 -40.16
CA SER A 245 18.46 40.39 -39.94
C SER A 245 17.54 39.44 -40.73
N LEU A 246 16.31 39.23 -40.25
CA LEU A 246 15.06 39.54 -40.98
C LEU A 246 13.79 39.06 -40.21
N THR A 247 12.90 40.02 -40.00
CA THR A 247 11.42 39.98 -40.08
C THR A 247 10.56 39.18 -39.09
N ASP A 248 9.86 39.95 -38.24
CA ASP A 248 8.40 40.03 -38.07
C ASP A 248 7.51 38.82 -38.39
N ALA A 249 6.70 38.42 -37.38
CA ALA A 249 5.25 38.34 -37.54
C ALA A 249 4.54 38.40 -36.18
N THR A 250 3.87 39.52 -35.95
CA THR A 250 2.88 39.81 -34.92
C THR A 250 1.63 38.93 -35.07
N GLY A 251 1.04 38.50 -33.96
CA GLY A 251 -0.30 37.88 -33.96
C GLY A 251 -0.80 37.47 -32.58
N PRO A 252 -1.65 38.28 -31.91
CA PRO A 252 -2.24 38.00 -30.60
C PRO A 252 -3.65 37.37 -30.72
N GLY A 253 -4.07 36.62 -29.70
CA GLY A 253 -5.46 36.15 -29.53
C GLY A 253 -5.56 34.63 -29.37
N GLY A 254 -6.33 34.06 -28.46
CA GLY A 254 -7.39 34.64 -27.66
C GLY A 254 -7.60 33.88 -26.35
N ALA A 255 -8.10 34.64 -25.38
CA ALA A 255 -8.67 34.13 -24.15
C ALA A 255 -10.04 33.48 -24.46
N THR A 256 -10.23 32.25 -23.99
CA THR A 256 -11.56 31.72 -23.68
C THR A 256 -11.49 31.10 -22.29
N ALA A 257 -12.05 31.81 -21.33
CA ALA A 257 -12.41 31.29 -20.02
C ALA A 257 -13.74 30.54 -20.15
N THR A 258 -13.77 29.28 -19.73
CA THR A 258 -14.99 28.60 -19.32
C THR A 258 -14.74 27.81 -18.04
N THR A 259 -15.72 27.93 -17.16
CA THR A 259 -15.81 27.62 -15.74
C THR A 259 -15.63 26.14 -15.34
N ALA A 260 -14.94 25.99 -14.22
CA ALA A 260 -15.05 24.99 -13.15
C ALA A 260 -16.15 23.92 -13.20
N ALA A 261 -15.77 22.67 -12.93
CA ALA A 261 -16.23 21.86 -11.77
C ALA A 261 -15.65 20.43 -11.85
N GLY A 262 -15.23 19.87 -10.72
CA GLY A 262 -14.99 18.43 -10.58
C GLY A 262 -13.64 18.04 -10.00
N ALA A 263 -13.45 18.29 -8.70
CA ALA A 263 -12.40 17.67 -7.91
C ALA A 263 -12.71 16.18 -7.70
N VAL A 264 -11.82 15.28 -8.12
CA VAL A 264 -11.62 13.99 -7.45
C VAL A 264 -10.12 13.72 -7.38
N ALA A 265 -9.62 13.76 -6.15
CA ALA A 265 -8.24 13.47 -5.80
C ALA A 265 -7.92 12.00 -6.09
N GLY A 266 -7.11 11.76 -7.13
CA GLY A 266 -6.42 10.49 -7.34
C GLY A 266 -5.11 10.47 -6.56
N THR A 267 -5.14 10.09 -5.29
CA THR A 267 -3.91 9.75 -4.56
C THR A 267 -3.40 8.40 -5.07
N ALA A 268 -2.33 8.45 -5.85
CA ALA A 268 -1.57 7.28 -6.28
C ALA A 268 -0.98 6.56 -5.06
N LEU A 269 -1.36 5.29 -4.89
CA LEU A 269 -0.73 4.37 -3.94
C LEU A 269 0.61 3.91 -4.54
N LEU A 270 1.71 4.38 -3.93
CA LEU A 270 3.05 3.84 -4.11
C LEU A 270 3.10 2.42 -3.52
N ALA A 271 3.00 1.42 -4.39
CA ALA A 271 3.35 0.04 -4.07
C ALA A 271 4.87 -0.13 -4.27
N THR A 272 5.65 -0.07 -3.20
CA THR A 272 7.05 -0.50 -3.25
C THR A 272 7.14 -1.99 -2.94
N ALA A 273 7.39 -2.77 -3.99
CA ALA A 273 7.80 -4.16 -3.90
C ALA A 273 9.23 -4.26 -3.33
N LEU A 274 9.40 -4.91 -2.18
CA LEU A 274 10.71 -5.33 -1.67
C LEU A 274 10.61 -6.78 -1.16
N THR A 275 10.41 -7.71 -2.08
CA THR A 275 10.55 -9.15 -1.86
C THR A 275 11.64 -9.70 -2.78
N ALA A 276 12.90 -9.38 -2.51
CA ALA A 276 14.02 -10.02 -3.23
C ALA A 276 15.32 -10.23 -2.43
N LEU A 277 15.44 -9.76 -1.18
CA LEU A 277 16.73 -9.86 -0.46
C LEU A 277 16.80 -10.93 0.64
N ARG A 278 15.71 -11.62 0.97
CA ARG A 278 15.72 -12.67 2.01
C ARG A 278 16.18 -14.06 1.53
N ALA A 279 16.37 -14.26 0.22
CA ALA A 279 16.78 -15.55 -0.33
C ALA A 279 18.31 -15.75 -0.44
N ARG A 280 19.11 -14.68 -0.32
CA ARG A 280 20.57 -14.75 -0.54
C ARG A 280 21.40 -14.99 0.73
N SER A 281 20.87 -14.70 1.93
CA SER A 281 21.61 -14.88 3.19
C SER A 281 21.57 -16.29 3.75
N ARG A 282 20.71 -17.18 3.24
CA ARG A 282 20.59 -18.58 3.72
C ARG A 282 21.44 -19.61 2.95
N ARG A 283 22.29 -19.18 2.00
CA ARG A 283 23.14 -20.10 1.19
C ARG A 283 24.65 -19.98 1.45
N ARG A 284 25.08 -19.39 2.56
CA ARG A 284 26.50 -19.43 2.99
C ARG A 284 26.64 -19.72 4.47
N ALA A 285 26.41 -20.99 4.83
CA ALA A 285 27.13 -21.76 5.85
C ALA A 285 26.64 -23.21 5.71
N PRO A 286 27.55 -24.17 5.43
CA PRO A 286 28.10 -24.93 6.54
C PRO A 286 29.61 -25.18 6.43
N GLY A 287 30.23 -25.37 7.60
CA GLY A 287 31.62 -25.82 7.73
C GLY A 287 32.17 -25.51 9.12
N ALA A 288 31.76 -26.29 10.12
CA ALA A 288 32.43 -26.37 11.40
C ALA A 288 33.40 -27.56 11.35
N ALA A 289 34.68 -27.29 11.65
CA ALA A 289 35.75 -28.15 12.17
C ALA A 289 37.09 -27.53 11.77
#